data_AF-A0A534W7M8-F1
#
_entry.id   AF-A0A534W7M8-F1
#
_cell.length_a   1.000
_cell.length_b   1.000
_cell.length_c   1.000
_cell.angle_alpha   90.00
_cell.angle_beta   90.00
_cell.angle_gamma   90.00
#
_symmetry.space_group_name_H-M   'P 1'
#
loop_
_entity.id
_entity.type
_entity.pdbx_description
1 polymer ?
#
loop_
_entity_poly.entity_id
_entity_poly.type
_entity_poly.pdbx_seq_one_letter_code
_entity_poly.pdbx_strand_id
1 'polypeptide(L)'
;MAVSVLILAAALDTAVEKRSGDSAQSLLREESPDVFLAKATLQQYLSRIVRRDWDGVKRLTHPKARLAPWAPRNDELKTFEFKEARSAGPGAVFIELAEDVYHRDAQEMSTGDPAVYLLFKSRGAWLVGDRKSGARLRNLSNDSVRAAYPGWVDHQALAQARRSDRLPTKHR
;
A
#
# COMPACT_ATOMS: atom_id res chain seq x y z
N MET A 1 -39.14 -52.27 32.34
CA MET A 1 -38.91 -52.69 30.94
C MET A 1 -38.15 -51.58 30.23
N ALA A 2 -37.26 -51.97 29.32
CA ALA A 2 -36.04 -51.25 28.96
C ALA A 2 -36.21 -49.99 28.11
N VAL A 3 -35.29 -49.05 28.34
CA VAL A 3 -34.99 -47.85 27.55
C VAL A 3 -34.17 -48.24 26.32
N SER A 4 -34.42 -47.62 25.17
CA SER A 4 -33.47 -47.61 24.04
C SER A 4 -33.71 -46.37 23.17
N VAL A 5 -32.90 -45.33 23.40
CA VAL A 5 -32.71 -44.23 22.46
C VAL A 5 -31.38 -44.50 21.75
N LEU A 6 -31.47 -44.75 20.45
CA LEU A 6 -30.33 -44.99 19.57
C LEU A 6 -29.68 -43.63 19.24
N ILE A 7 -28.52 -43.31 19.82
CA ILE A 7 -27.74 -42.14 19.43
C ILE A 7 -26.74 -42.59 18.35
N LEU A 8 -27.01 -42.19 17.10
CA LEU A 8 -26.11 -42.40 15.98
C LEU A 8 -24.98 -41.36 16.07
N ALA A 9 -23.77 -41.82 16.40
CA ALA A 9 -22.56 -41.01 16.36
C ALA A 9 -22.10 -40.89 14.89
N ALA A 10 -22.22 -39.69 14.32
CA ALA A 10 -21.54 -39.34 13.08
C ALA A 10 -20.16 -38.76 13.43
N ALA A 11 -19.12 -39.57 13.28
CA ALA A 11 -17.74 -39.12 13.24
C ALA A 11 -17.53 -38.34 11.92
N LEU A 12 -17.47 -37.02 12.00
CA LEU A 12 -16.92 -36.18 10.94
C LEU A 12 -15.48 -35.84 11.32
N ASP A 13 -14.58 -36.45 10.57
CA ASP A 13 -13.15 -36.18 10.47
C ASP A 13 -12.88 -34.67 10.48
N THR A 14 -12.42 -34.13 11.62
CA THR A 14 -11.93 -32.75 11.70
C THR A 14 -10.51 -32.70 11.15
N ALA A 15 -10.38 -32.84 9.83
CA ALA A 15 -9.16 -32.59 9.09
C ALA A 15 -9.21 -31.19 8.44
N VAL A 16 -9.51 -30.15 9.22
CA VAL A 16 -9.32 -28.73 8.82
C VAL A 16 -8.75 -27.99 10.02
N GLU A 17 -7.49 -28.29 10.33
CA GLU A 17 -6.73 -27.47 11.27
C GLU A 17 -5.25 -27.42 10.84
N LYS A 18 -4.96 -26.62 9.82
CA LYS A 18 -3.65 -25.94 9.59
C LYS A 18 -3.64 -25.24 8.23
N ARG A 19 -4.21 -24.04 8.15
CA ARG A 19 -3.76 -23.04 7.15
C ARG A 19 -4.24 -21.61 7.36
N SER A 20 -5.13 -21.34 8.32
CA SER A 20 -5.66 -19.97 8.55
C SER A 20 -5.04 -19.21 9.72
N GLY A 21 -3.99 -19.74 10.37
CA GLY A 21 -3.32 -19.07 11.49
C GLY A 21 -2.21 -18.09 11.08
N ASP A 22 -1.60 -18.28 9.90
CA ASP A 22 -0.35 -17.59 9.54
C ASP A 22 -0.59 -16.22 8.87
N SER A 23 -1.70 -16.09 8.13
CA SER A 23 -2.04 -14.85 7.41
C SER A 23 -2.57 -13.75 8.34
N ALA A 24 -3.32 -14.11 9.39
CA ALA A 24 -3.84 -13.16 10.36
C ALA A 24 -2.79 -12.72 11.40
N GLN A 25 -1.82 -13.58 11.71
CA GLN A 25 -0.70 -13.23 12.60
C GLN A 25 0.42 -12.48 11.86
N SER A 26 0.61 -12.72 10.56
CA SER A 26 1.48 -11.86 9.71
C SER A 26 0.94 -10.43 9.56
N LEU A 27 -0.38 -10.23 9.69
CA LEU A 27 -1.02 -8.90 9.78
C LEU A 27 -0.79 -8.19 11.12
N LEU A 28 -0.23 -8.88 12.12
CA LEU A 28 0.13 -8.35 13.44
C LEU A 28 1.63 -8.14 13.63
N ARG A 29 2.44 -8.15 12.56
CA ARG A 29 3.61 -7.26 12.56
C ARG A 29 3.04 -5.87 12.73
N GLU A 30 3.37 -5.18 13.82
CA GLU A 30 3.01 -3.76 14.00
C GLU A 30 3.49 -2.98 12.78
N GLU A 31 2.61 -2.88 11.79
CA GLU A 31 2.81 -2.08 10.61
C GLU A 31 2.91 -0.65 11.10
N SER A 32 3.97 0.06 10.71
CA SER A 32 4.17 1.40 11.23
C SER A 32 2.95 2.26 10.89
N PRO A 33 2.51 3.17 11.79
CA PRO A 33 1.35 4.03 11.53
C PRO A 33 1.45 4.78 10.19
N ASP A 34 2.68 5.12 9.81
CA ASP A 34 2.99 5.77 8.54
C ASP A 34 2.71 4.85 7.33
N VAL A 35 3.08 3.57 7.40
CA VAL A 35 2.77 2.60 6.33
C VAL A 35 1.27 2.35 6.22
N PHE A 36 0.57 2.19 7.36
CA PHE A 36 -0.88 2.01 7.37
C PHE A 36 -1.60 3.20 6.71
N LEU A 37 -1.27 4.43 7.11
CA LEU A 37 -1.88 5.64 6.56
C LEU A 37 -1.51 5.84 5.08
N ALA A 38 -0.30 5.47 4.68
CA ALA A 38 0.10 5.48 3.27
C ALA A 38 -0.71 4.47 2.44
N LYS A 39 -0.90 3.23 2.93
CA LYS A 39 -1.75 2.22 2.27
C LYS A 39 -3.20 2.70 2.13
N ALA A 40 -3.79 3.24 3.20
CA ALA A 40 -5.15 3.79 3.14
C ALA A 40 -5.29 4.92 2.10
N THR A 41 -4.29 5.79 2.03
CA THR A 41 -4.25 6.87 1.03
C THR A 41 -4.13 6.32 -0.39
N LEU A 42 -3.26 5.31 -0.60
CA LEU A 42 -3.10 4.67 -1.91
C LEU A 42 -4.37 3.93 -2.34
N GLN A 43 -5.03 3.22 -1.42
CA GLN A 43 -6.33 2.58 -1.65
C GLN A 43 -7.35 3.60 -2.14
N GLN A 44 -7.44 4.76 -1.47
CA GLN A 44 -8.36 5.83 -1.87
C GLN A 44 -8.00 6.40 -3.25
N TYR A 45 -6.71 6.60 -3.53
CA TYR A 45 -6.22 7.10 -4.81
C TYR A 45 -6.59 6.16 -5.97
N LEU A 46 -6.29 4.87 -5.84
CA LEU A 46 -6.55 3.88 -6.90
C LEU A 46 -8.04 3.59 -7.06
N SER A 47 -8.81 3.57 -5.97
CA SER A 47 -10.27 3.43 -6.05
C SER A 47 -10.91 4.59 -6.84
N ARG A 48 -10.34 5.80 -6.75
CA ARG A 48 -10.79 6.95 -7.55
C ARG A 48 -10.37 6.83 -9.01
N ILE A 49 -9.20 6.25 -9.31
CA ILE A 49 -8.79 5.94 -10.69
C ILE A 49 -9.76 4.94 -11.33
N VAL A 50 -10.05 3.83 -10.66
CA VAL A 50 -11.00 2.80 -11.13
C VAL A 50 -12.38 3.41 -11.42
N ARG A 51 -12.82 4.34 -10.55
CA ARG A 51 -14.08 5.09 -10.71
C ARG A 51 -14.01 6.28 -11.68
N ARG A 52 -12.82 6.57 -12.24
CA ARG A 52 -12.55 7.74 -13.11
C ARG A 52 -12.86 9.10 -12.45
N ASP A 53 -12.75 9.19 -11.13
CA ASP A 53 -12.85 10.44 -10.36
C ASP A 53 -11.50 11.19 -10.37
N TRP A 54 -11.21 11.85 -11.49
CA TRP A 54 -9.92 12.50 -11.70
C TRP A 54 -9.65 13.70 -10.79
N ASP A 55 -10.69 14.39 -10.32
CA ASP A 55 -10.50 15.50 -9.39
C ASP A 55 -10.13 15.02 -7.99
N GLY A 56 -10.70 13.89 -7.56
CA GLY A 56 -10.26 13.18 -6.38
C GLY A 56 -8.82 12.66 -6.49
N VAL A 57 -8.42 12.13 -7.64
CA VAL A 57 -7.03 11.70 -7.93
C VAL A 57 -6.07 12.88 -7.81
N LYS A 58 -6.38 14.03 -8.41
CA LYS A 58 -5.54 15.25 -8.32
C LYS A 58 -5.33 15.71 -6.88
N ARG A 59 -6.37 15.63 -6.03
CA ARG A 59 -6.28 16.02 -4.61
C ARG A 59 -5.34 15.14 -3.78
N LEU A 60 -5.19 13.87 -4.16
CA LEU A 60 -4.30 12.91 -3.51
C LEU A 60 -2.93 12.81 -4.18
N THR A 61 -2.74 13.51 -5.30
CA THR A 61 -1.48 13.56 -6.03
C THR A 61 -0.62 14.69 -5.47
N HIS A 62 0.65 14.40 -5.20
CA HIS A 62 1.58 15.44 -4.81
C HIS A 62 1.76 16.45 -5.97
N PRO A 63 1.79 17.78 -5.74
CA PRO A 63 1.91 18.77 -6.82
C PRO A 63 3.16 18.63 -7.70
N LYS A 64 4.22 18.03 -7.14
CA LYS A 64 5.49 17.74 -7.83
C LYS A 64 5.63 16.26 -8.24
N ALA A 65 4.52 15.51 -8.24
CA ALA A 65 4.55 14.07 -8.52
C ALA A 65 5.12 13.79 -9.92
N ARG A 66 5.82 12.66 -10.04
CA ARG A 66 6.36 12.14 -11.31
C ARG A 66 5.54 10.96 -11.81
N LEU A 67 4.23 10.98 -11.53
CA LEU A 67 3.33 9.93 -11.95
C LEU A 67 3.16 10.02 -13.46
N ALA A 68 3.41 8.92 -14.17
CA ALA A 68 2.73 8.71 -15.43
C ALA A 68 1.22 8.83 -15.15
N PRO A 69 0.50 9.72 -15.84
CA PRO A 69 -0.91 9.90 -15.53
C PRO A 69 -1.64 8.57 -15.78
N TRP A 70 -2.34 8.06 -14.76
CA TRP A 70 -3.42 7.07 -14.94
C TRP A 70 -4.54 7.59 -15.84
N ALA A 71 -4.53 8.88 -16.14
CA ALA A 71 -5.16 9.36 -17.34
C ALA A 71 -4.27 9.05 -18.57
N PRO A 72 -4.54 7.93 -19.27
CA PRO A 72 -4.45 7.96 -20.72
C PRO A 72 -5.77 7.51 -21.34
N ARG A 73 -5.99 7.85 -22.61
CA ARG A 73 -7.14 7.36 -23.37
C ARG A 73 -7.16 5.83 -23.51
N ASN A 74 -6.04 5.14 -23.20
CA ASN A 74 -5.75 3.79 -23.67
C ASN A 74 -5.59 2.72 -22.57
N ASP A 75 -5.13 3.05 -21.36
CA ASP A 75 -4.99 2.06 -20.27
C ASP A 75 -5.99 2.31 -19.14
N GLU A 76 -6.61 1.26 -18.63
CA GLU A 76 -7.58 1.33 -17.54
C GLU A 76 -7.22 0.37 -16.40
N LEU A 77 -6.95 0.91 -15.21
CA LEU A 77 -6.88 0.11 -13.99
C LEU A 77 -8.25 -0.50 -13.71
N LYS A 78 -8.32 -1.82 -13.59
CA LYS A 78 -9.54 -2.55 -13.23
C LYS A 78 -9.54 -2.96 -11.78
N THR A 79 -8.46 -3.61 -11.34
CA THR A 79 -8.29 -4.09 -9.97
C THR A 79 -6.85 -3.90 -9.54
N PHE A 80 -6.60 -4.02 -8.24
CA PHE A 80 -5.26 -4.01 -7.70
C PHE A 80 -5.22 -4.74 -6.35
N GLU A 81 -4.06 -5.27 -6.00
CA GLU A 81 -3.83 -6.01 -4.76
C GLU A 81 -2.54 -5.53 -4.09
N PHE A 82 -2.58 -5.23 -2.79
CA PHE A 82 -1.39 -4.89 -2.03
C PHE A 82 -0.52 -6.12 -1.80
N LYS A 83 0.77 -6.02 -2.10
CA LYS A 83 1.74 -7.11 -1.90
C LYS A 83 2.64 -6.83 -0.71
N GLU A 84 3.39 -5.74 -0.77
CA GLU A 84 4.39 -5.41 0.25
C GLU A 84 4.48 -3.90 0.44
N ALA A 85 4.88 -3.45 1.63
CA ALA A 85 5.17 -2.05 1.89
C ALA A 85 6.31 -1.89 2.87
N ARG A 86 7.08 -0.81 2.74
CA ARG A 86 8.14 -0.46 3.69
C ARG A 86 8.42 1.03 3.71
N SER A 87 8.98 1.50 4.82
CA SER A 87 9.51 2.85 4.90
C SER A 87 10.70 3.00 3.94
N ALA A 88 10.66 4.07 3.15
CA ALA A 88 11.74 4.49 2.25
C ALA A 88 12.64 5.55 2.88
N GLY A 89 12.21 6.14 3.99
CA GLY A 89 12.86 7.24 4.69
C GLY A 89 11.85 8.07 5.51
N PRO A 90 12.30 9.14 6.19
CA PRO A 90 11.43 10.03 6.95
C PRO A 90 10.27 10.56 6.09
N GLY A 91 9.03 10.22 6.49
CA GLY A 91 7.82 10.64 5.78
C GLY A 91 7.71 10.09 4.34
N ALA A 92 8.40 9.01 4.00
CA ALA A 92 8.33 8.37 2.68
C ALA A 92 8.09 6.85 2.81
N VAL A 93 7.15 6.33 2.04
CA VAL A 93 6.76 4.90 2.06
C VAL A 93 6.68 4.37 0.63
N PHE A 94 7.31 3.21 0.41
CA PHE A 94 7.10 2.42 -0.79
C PHE A 94 6.00 1.38 -0.56
N ILE A 95 5.18 1.19 -1.59
CA ILE A 95 4.12 0.18 -1.59
C ILE A 95 4.14 -0.54 -2.95
N GLU A 96 4.35 -1.85 -2.95
CA GLU A 96 4.17 -2.71 -4.12
C GLU A 96 2.74 -3.22 -4.22
N LEU A 97 2.22 -3.15 -5.43
CA LEU A 97 0.94 -3.69 -5.84
C LEU A 97 1.13 -4.69 -6.99
N ALA A 98 0.13 -5.55 -7.13
CA ALA A 98 -0.18 -6.19 -8.39
C ALA A 98 -1.40 -5.48 -9.01
N GLU A 99 -1.31 -5.08 -10.26
CA GLU A 99 -2.33 -4.30 -10.97
C GLU A 99 -2.91 -5.12 -12.13
N ASP A 100 -4.24 -5.10 -12.28
CA ASP A 100 -4.89 -5.59 -13.48
C ASP A 100 -5.26 -4.39 -14.36
N VAL A 101 -4.70 -4.36 -15.56
CA VAL A 101 -4.80 -3.21 -16.47
C VAL A 101 -5.36 -3.68 -17.80
N TYR A 102 -6.44 -3.04 -18.23
CA TYR A 102 -6.98 -3.23 -19.56
C TYR A 102 -6.33 -2.25 -20.53
N HIS A 103 -5.66 -2.79 -21.54
CA HIS A 103 -4.98 -2.05 -22.60
C HIS A 103 -5.91 -1.96 -23.82
N ARG A 104 -6.52 -0.79 -24.05
CA ARG A 104 -7.51 -0.58 -25.12
C ARG A 104 -6.91 -0.72 -26.52
N ASP A 105 -5.67 -0.31 -26.72
CA ASP A 105 -5.02 -0.35 -28.04
C ASP A 105 -4.80 -1.80 -28.50
N ALA A 106 -4.39 -2.66 -27.57
CA ALA A 106 -4.18 -4.09 -27.82
C ALA A 106 -5.45 -4.93 -27.59
N GLN A 107 -6.50 -4.34 -27.02
CA GLN A 107 -7.73 -5.01 -26.59
C GLN A 107 -7.48 -6.20 -25.67
N GLU A 108 -6.52 -6.07 -24.76
CA GLU A 108 -6.10 -7.16 -23.87
C GLU A 108 -6.08 -6.72 -22.40
N MET A 109 -6.04 -7.73 -21.51
CA MET A 109 -5.89 -7.53 -20.08
C MET A 109 -4.50 -8.00 -19.67
N SER A 110 -3.72 -7.11 -19.07
CA SER A 110 -2.59 -7.54 -18.25
C SER A 110 -3.07 -7.79 -16.81
N THR A 111 -2.62 -8.88 -16.20
CA THR A 111 -3.08 -9.32 -14.88
C THR A 111 -1.92 -9.49 -13.92
N GLY A 112 -2.05 -8.92 -12.73
CA GLY A 112 -1.07 -9.07 -11.66
C GLY A 112 0.26 -8.35 -11.92
N ASP A 113 0.25 -7.31 -12.76
CA ASP A 113 1.46 -6.59 -13.12
C ASP A 113 2.07 -5.86 -11.92
N PRO A 114 3.39 -5.98 -11.70
CA PRO A 114 4.07 -5.23 -10.66
C PRO A 114 3.90 -3.72 -10.85
N ALA A 115 3.59 -3.02 -9.78
CA ALA A 115 3.87 -1.58 -9.69
C ALA A 115 4.29 -1.19 -8.28
N VAL A 116 5.31 -0.35 -8.16
CA VAL A 116 5.65 0.27 -6.88
C VAL A 116 5.25 1.74 -6.86
N TYR A 117 4.48 2.12 -5.86
CA TYR A 117 4.13 3.50 -5.55
C TYR A 117 5.03 4.05 -4.46
N LEU A 118 5.39 5.32 -4.60
CA LEU A 118 6.06 6.10 -3.55
C LEU A 118 5.09 7.18 -3.06
N LEU A 119 4.86 7.16 -1.76
CA LEU A 119 4.02 8.15 -1.08
C LEU A 119 4.88 9.02 -0.16
N PHE A 120 4.52 10.29 -0.10
CA PHE A 120 5.16 11.27 0.77
C PHE A 120 4.16 11.88 1.74
N LYS A 121 4.58 12.02 3.00
CA LYS A 121 3.89 12.82 3.99
C LYS A 121 4.11 14.29 3.69
N SER A 122 3.03 15.07 3.59
CA SER A 122 3.05 16.50 3.30
C SER A 122 1.99 17.20 4.13
N ARG A 123 2.40 18.18 4.95
CA ARG A 123 1.52 19.01 5.78
C ARG A 123 0.45 18.23 6.58
N GLY A 124 0.80 17.04 7.07
CA GLY A 124 -0.08 16.19 7.88
C GLY A 124 -0.94 15.19 7.09
N ALA A 125 -0.90 15.20 5.76
CA ALA A 125 -1.54 14.21 4.90
C ALA A 125 -0.52 13.38 4.12
N TRP A 126 -0.92 12.22 3.62
CA TRP A 126 -0.13 11.45 2.65
C TRP A 126 -0.58 11.79 1.24
N LEU A 127 0.38 11.85 0.32
CA LEU A 127 0.14 12.13 -1.10
C LEU A 127 0.96 11.16 -1.96
N VAL A 128 0.40 10.76 -3.09
CA VAL A 128 1.07 9.89 -4.07
C VAL A 128 2.05 10.73 -4.88
N GLY A 129 3.32 10.32 -4.89
CA GLY A 129 4.42 11.07 -5.51
C GLY A 129 5.01 10.43 -6.76
N ASP A 130 5.04 9.11 -6.84
CA ASP A 130 5.63 8.37 -7.97
C ASP A 130 4.97 6.99 -8.12
N ARG A 131 5.01 6.45 -9.35
CA ARG A 131 4.56 5.10 -9.73
C ARG A 131 5.59 4.54 -10.68
N LYS A 132 6.16 3.41 -10.32
CA LYS A 132 7.12 2.65 -11.10
C LYS A 132 6.45 1.38 -11.61
N SER A 133 5.86 1.44 -12.79
CA SER A 133 5.27 0.28 -13.46
C SER A 133 6.36 -0.76 -13.78
N GLY A 134 6.03 -2.05 -13.66
CA GLY A 134 6.97 -3.15 -13.85
C GLY A 134 7.97 -3.36 -12.69
N ALA A 135 8.05 -2.42 -11.73
CA ALA A 135 9.03 -2.49 -10.65
C ALA A 135 8.56 -3.40 -9.50
N ARG A 136 9.52 -4.05 -8.86
CA ARG A 136 9.33 -4.83 -7.62
C ARG A 136 10.03 -4.12 -6.47
N LEU A 137 9.42 -4.14 -5.28
CA LEU A 137 9.93 -3.45 -4.08
C LEU A 137 11.33 -3.92 -3.69
N ARG A 138 11.58 -5.23 -3.81
CA ARG A 138 12.87 -5.88 -3.55
C ARG A 138 14.03 -5.32 -4.39
N ASN A 139 13.74 -4.73 -5.55
CA ASN A 139 14.74 -4.19 -6.48
C ASN A 139 15.02 -2.70 -6.25
N LEU A 140 14.31 -2.05 -5.32
CA LEU A 140 14.49 -0.64 -5.03
C LEU A 140 15.42 -0.47 -3.84
N SER A 141 16.32 0.51 -3.90
CA SER A 141 17.09 0.95 -2.74
C SER A 141 16.44 2.16 -2.09
N ASN A 142 16.48 2.25 -0.77
CA ASN A 142 16.05 3.44 -0.04
C ASN A 142 16.95 4.64 -0.37
N ASP A 143 18.25 4.42 -0.61
CA ASP A 143 19.19 5.49 -0.96
C ASP A 143 18.84 6.15 -2.29
N SER A 144 18.30 5.36 -3.24
CA SER A 144 17.83 5.88 -4.52
C SER A 144 16.70 6.89 -4.36
N VAL A 145 15.91 6.81 -3.27
CA VAL A 145 14.84 7.77 -3.00
C VAL A 145 15.40 9.11 -2.61
N ARG A 146 16.38 9.15 -1.70
CA ARG A 146 17.01 10.42 -1.30
C ARG A 146 17.69 11.09 -2.50
N ALA A 147 18.36 10.32 -3.36
CA ALA A 147 18.99 10.85 -4.57
C ALA A 147 17.97 11.38 -5.60
N ALA A 148 16.88 10.65 -5.86
CA ALA A 148 15.88 11.03 -6.85
C ALA A 148 14.86 12.07 -6.34
N TYR A 149 14.68 12.14 -5.01
CA TYR A 149 13.67 12.93 -4.30
C TYR A 149 14.24 13.76 -3.10
N PRO A 150 15.36 14.50 -3.25
CA PRO A 150 16.08 15.11 -2.12
C PRO A 150 15.23 16.13 -1.35
N GLY A 151 14.59 17.07 -2.06
CA GLY A 151 13.74 18.09 -1.43
C GLY A 151 12.48 17.57 -0.74
N TRP A 152 12.14 16.29 -0.90
CA TRP A 152 11.04 15.66 -0.16
C TRP A 152 11.55 14.97 1.10
N VAL A 153 12.56 14.11 0.97
CA VAL A 153 13.12 13.36 2.10
C VAL A 153 13.79 14.29 3.11
N ASP A 154 14.54 15.29 2.65
CA ASP A 154 15.33 16.14 3.54
C ASP A 154 14.46 17.12 4.32
N HIS A 155 13.42 17.68 3.70
CA HIS A 155 12.45 18.51 4.42
C HIS A 155 11.68 17.75 5.50
N GLN A 156 11.35 16.47 5.27
CA GLN A 156 10.71 15.63 6.29
C GLN A 156 11.67 15.31 7.43
N ALA A 157 12.92 14.97 7.13
CA ALA A 157 13.95 14.74 8.15
C ALA A 157 14.14 15.97 9.05
N LEU A 158 14.24 17.17 8.45
CA LEU A 158 14.35 18.43 9.19
C LEU A 158 13.08 18.73 10.02
N ALA A 159 11.89 18.49 9.47
CA ALA A 159 10.63 18.69 10.19
C ALA A 159 10.49 17.73 11.37
N GLN A 160 10.98 16.50 11.24
CA GLN A 160 10.97 15.50 12.31
C GLN A 160 11.97 15.86 13.41
N ALA A 161 13.21 16.25 13.07
CA ALA A 161 14.20 16.72 14.04
C ALA A 161 13.66 17.88 14.90
N ARG A 162 13.03 18.88 14.27
CA ARG A 162 12.39 20.01 14.98
C ARG A 162 11.26 19.60 15.92
N ARG A 163 10.58 18.47 15.66
CA ARG A 163 9.54 17.94 16.56
C ARG A 163 10.15 17.22 17.74
N SER A 164 11.21 16.44 17.51
CA SER A 164 11.97 15.76 18.57
C SER A 164 12.54 16.75 19.57
N ASP A 165 13.13 17.85 19.11
CA ASP A 165 13.72 18.88 19.98
C ASP A 165 12.68 19.67 20.80
N ARG A 166 11.41 19.66 20.37
CA ARG A 166 10.30 20.34 21.04
C ARG A 166 9.58 19.49 22.07
N LEU A 167 9.85 18.19 22.11
CA LEU A 167 9.35 17.34 23.19
C LEU A 167 10.25 17.58 24.40
N PRO A 168 9.74 18.12 25.53
CA PRO A 168 10.56 18.25 26.73
C PRO A 168 11.02 16.86 27.12
N THR A 169 12.34 16.65 27.13
CA THR A 169 12.96 15.52 27.81
C THR A 169 12.51 15.58 29.26
N LYS A 170 11.45 14.84 29.61
CA LYS A 170 11.10 14.57 31.00
C LYS A 170 12.25 13.76 31.57
N HIS A 171 13.23 14.46 32.13
CA HIS A 171 14.19 13.86 33.03
C HIS A 171 13.45 13.46 34.29
N ARG A 172 13.32 12.13 34.42
CA ARG A 172 13.23 11.30 35.63
C ARG A 172 12.10 11.58 36.63
#